data_AF-A0A0W0G186-F1
#
_entry.id   AF-A0A0W0G186-F1
#
_cell.length_a   1.000
_cell.length_b   1.000
_cell.length_c   1.000
_cell.angle_alpha   90.00
_cell.angle_beta   90.00
_cell.angle_gamma   90.00
#
_symmetry.space_group_name_H-M   'P 1'
#
loop_
_entity.id
_entity.type
_entity.pdbx_description
1 polymer ?
#
loop_
_entity_poly.entity_id
_entity_poly.type
_entity_poly.pdbx_seq_one_letter_code
_entity_poly.pdbx_strand_id
1 'polypeptide(L)'
;MADSGNGGVAGNTMAQVKAMLNNSSLPKKTKTAPSWKHEEPEQLVLWLDDLDAIFETANITNNWVKIQKALEWMEYATKNKMSRLESAKKYTDDKSSIQKV
;
A
#
# COMPACT_ATOMS: atom_id res chain seq x y z
N MET A 1 34.74 24.49 12.57
CA MET A 1 33.40 25.06 12.27
C MET A 1 32.52 23.89 11.88
N ALA A 2 31.31 23.84 12.43
CA ALA A 2 30.52 22.63 12.62
C ALA A 2 30.25 21.81 11.34
N ASP A 3 30.50 20.51 11.46
CA ASP A 3 29.86 19.46 10.67
C ASP A 3 28.36 19.49 10.99
N SER A 4 27.55 19.97 10.05
CA SER A 4 26.09 19.94 10.18
C SER A 4 25.62 18.50 9.97
N GLY A 5 25.66 17.74 11.05
CA GLY A 5 24.97 16.47 11.21
C GLY A 5 23.48 16.66 10.95
N ASN A 6 23.06 16.36 9.73
CA ASN A 6 21.65 16.26 9.36
C ASN A 6 21.10 14.92 9.88
N GLY A 7 20.80 14.86 11.18
CA GLY A 7 19.99 13.81 11.75
C GLY A 7 18.55 13.92 11.25
N GLY A 8 18.03 12.89 10.59
CA GLY A 8 16.60 12.82 10.27
C GLY A 8 16.26 11.78 9.19
N VAL A 9 15.76 10.63 9.64
CA VAL A 9 15.32 9.44 8.86
C VAL A 9 16.47 8.71 8.18
N ALA A 10 16.96 7.65 8.84
CA ALA A 10 17.65 6.57 8.14
C ALA A 10 16.63 5.93 7.17
N GLY A 11 16.53 6.49 5.96
CA GLY A 11 15.70 5.95 4.90
C GLY A 11 16.16 4.52 4.65
N ASN A 12 15.23 3.57 4.70
CA ASN A 12 15.57 2.18 4.42
C ASN A 12 16.23 2.10 3.04
N THR A 13 17.36 1.39 2.96
CA THR A 13 17.99 1.16 1.66
C THR A 13 17.08 0.32 0.78
N MET A 14 17.23 0.40 -0.55
CA MET A 14 16.45 -0.42 -1.48
C MET A 14 16.58 -1.93 -1.17
N ALA A 15 17.75 -2.37 -0.70
CA ALA A 15 17.97 -3.74 -0.25
C ALA A 15 17.12 -4.10 0.98
N GLN A 16 17.05 -3.21 1.97
CA GLN A 16 16.21 -3.40 3.15
C GLN A 16 14.72 -3.45 2.81
N VAL A 17 14.24 -2.54 1.94
CA VAL A 17 12.86 -2.54 1.44
C VAL A 17 12.54 -3.86 0.72
N LYS A 18 13.46 -4.34 -0.14
CA LYS A 18 13.28 -5.61 -0.84
C LYS A 18 13.28 -6.80 0.12
N ALA A 19 14.10 -6.80 1.16
CA ALA A 19 14.10 -7.84 2.18
C ALA A 19 12.76 -7.87 2.94
N MET A 20 12.23 -6.70 3.34
CA MET A 20 10.94 -6.57 4.01
C MET A 20 9.77 -7.05 3.12
N LEU A 21 9.78 -6.76 1.81
CA LEU A 21 8.76 -7.23 0.87
C LEU A 21 8.74 -8.77 0.71
N ASN A 22 9.90 -9.41 0.87
CA ASN A 22 10.07 -10.85 0.74
C ASN A 22 10.13 -11.57 2.10
N ASN A 23 9.78 -10.88 3.18
CA ASN A 23 9.79 -11.44 4.53
C ASN A 23 8.86 -12.67 4.61
N SER A 24 9.42 -13.82 4.98
CA SER A 24 8.70 -15.10 5.03
C SER A 24 7.64 -15.17 6.13
N SER A 25 7.70 -14.27 7.11
CA SER A 25 6.68 -14.13 8.16
C SER A 25 5.42 -13.43 7.65
N LEU A 26 5.46 -12.80 6.47
CA LEU A 26 4.27 -12.19 5.88
C LEU A 26 3.36 -13.26 5.23
N PRO A 27 2.04 -13.14 5.41
CA PRO A 27 1.06 -14.00 4.75
C PRO A 27 1.23 -14.06 3.22
N LYS A 28 1.02 -15.25 2.67
CA LYS A 28 0.94 -15.42 1.21
C LYS A 28 -0.47 -15.05 0.76
N LYS A 29 -0.55 -14.22 -0.29
CA LYS A 29 -1.81 -13.74 -0.87
C LYS A 29 -2.85 -14.84 -1.10
N THR A 30 -2.42 -16.03 -1.53
CA THR A 30 -3.32 -17.12 -1.93
C THR A 30 -3.72 -18.07 -0.80
N LYS A 31 -3.22 -17.88 0.43
CA LYS A 31 -3.35 -18.92 1.47
C LYS A 31 -3.75 -18.40 2.84
N THR A 32 -3.21 -17.25 3.26
CA THR A 32 -3.35 -16.79 4.66
C THR A 32 -3.49 -15.28 4.82
N ALA A 33 -3.47 -14.52 3.72
CA ALA A 33 -3.63 -13.07 3.81
C ALA A 33 -5.10 -12.71 4.07
N PRO A 34 -5.38 -11.77 4.98
CA PRO A 34 -6.72 -11.25 5.16
C PRO A 34 -7.14 -10.47 3.91
N SER A 35 -8.36 -10.69 3.43
CA SER A 35 -8.92 -10.00 2.26
C SER A 35 -10.01 -9.05 2.68
N TRP A 36 -10.03 -7.84 2.12
CA TRP A 36 -11.15 -6.91 2.24
C TRP A 36 -11.93 -6.79 0.94
N LYS A 37 -13.26 -6.87 1.07
CA LYS A 37 -14.23 -6.71 -0.01
C LYS A 37 -14.86 -5.33 0.08
N HIS A 38 -14.94 -4.62 -1.03
CA HIS A 38 -15.50 -3.27 -1.04
C HIS A 38 -17.03 -3.25 -0.86
N GLU A 39 -17.69 -4.41 -1.03
CA GLU A 39 -19.10 -4.62 -0.74
C GLU A 39 -19.43 -4.56 0.76
N GLU A 40 -18.41 -4.70 1.63
CA GLU A 40 -18.53 -4.66 3.09
C GLU A 40 -17.60 -3.56 3.65
N PRO A 41 -17.89 -2.27 3.39
CA PRO A 41 -17.03 -1.16 3.79
C PRO A 41 -16.86 -1.04 5.31
N GLU A 42 -17.83 -1.50 6.10
CA GLU A 42 -17.77 -1.54 7.57
C GLU A 42 -16.67 -2.48 8.09
N GLN A 43 -16.26 -3.48 7.29
CA GLN A 43 -15.17 -4.40 7.65
C GLN A 43 -13.79 -3.78 7.40
N LEU A 44 -13.71 -2.59 6.80
CA LEU A 44 -12.43 -1.94 6.47
C LEU A 44 -11.58 -1.69 7.73
N VAL A 45 -12.19 -1.22 8.82
CA VAL A 45 -11.46 -0.92 10.06
C VAL A 45 -10.88 -2.19 10.66
N LEU A 46 -11.71 -3.24 10.79
CA LEU A 46 -11.27 -4.55 11.30
C LEU A 46 -10.15 -5.14 10.44
N TRP A 47 -10.24 -5.00 9.11
CA TRP A 47 -9.19 -5.44 8.21
C TRP A 47 -7.89 -4.65 8.38
N LEU A 48 -7.96 -3.34 8.61
CA LEU A 48 -6.77 -2.52 8.88
C LEU A 48 -6.11 -2.91 10.21
N ASP A 49 -6.90 -3.19 11.25
CA ASP A 49 -6.40 -3.66 12.54
C ASP A 49 -5.66 -5.00 12.39
N ASP A 50 -6.21 -5.94 11.61
CA ASP A 50 -5.56 -7.22 11.28
C ASP A 50 -4.21 -7.02 10.56
N LEU A 51 -4.15 -6.06 9.63
CA LEU A 51 -2.92 -5.74 8.91
C LEU A 51 -1.83 -5.19 9.84
N ASP A 52 -2.19 -4.30 10.77
CA ASP A 52 -1.23 -3.74 11.71
C ASP A 52 -0.66 -4.83 12.62
N ALA A 53 -1.49 -5.74 13.15
CA ALA A 53 -1.02 -6.88 13.94
C ALA A 53 -0.06 -7.80 13.15
N ILE A 54 -0.34 -8.04 11.86
CA ILE A 54 0.53 -8.81 10.95
C ILE A 54 1.87 -8.09 10.76
N PHE A 55 1.86 -6.79 10.49
CA PHE A 55 3.08 -6.02 10.24
C PHE A 55 3.93 -5.87 11.49
N GLU A 56 3.33 -5.71 12.66
CA GLU A 56 4.04 -5.72 13.95
C GLU A 56 4.71 -7.08 14.20
N THR A 57 3.97 -8.17 14.02
CA THR A 57 4.50 -9.54 14.19
C THR A 57 5.66 -9.83 13.22
N ALA A 58 5.58 -9.33 11.99
CA ALA A 58 6.62 -9.49 10.97
C ALA A 58 7.74 -8.44 11.07
N ASN A 59 7.70 -7.53 12.05
CA ASN A 59 8.63 -6.42 12.24
C ASN A 59 8.80 -5.54 10.98
N ILE A 60 7.70 -5.28 10.28
CA ILE A 60 7.66 -4.40 9.11
C ILE A 60 7.41 -2.97 9.58
N THR A 61 8.46 -2.17 9.57
CA THR A 61 8.42 -0.77 10.03
C THR A 61 8.29 0.24 8.88
N ASN A 62 8.56 -0.18 7.65
CA ASN A 62 8.52 0.70 6.49
C ASN A 62 7.09 0.86 5.94
N ASN A 63 6.57 2.09 5.99
CA ASN A 63 5.20 2.40 5.55
C ASN A 63 4.94 2.08 4.07
N TRP A 64 5.93 2.28 3.20
CA TRP A 64 5.78 1.93 1.78
C TRP A 64 5.60 0.42 1.60
N VAL A 65 6.35 -0.40 2.33
CA VAL A 65 6.17 -1.86 2.32
C VAL A 65 4.78 -2.26 2.83
N LYS A 66 4.32 -1.66 3.93
CA LYS A 66 2.97 -1.89 4.48
C LYS A 66 1.90 -1.61 3.43
N ILE A 67 1.96 -0.46 2.76
CA ILE A 67 1.01 -0.06 1.70
C ILE A 67 1.05 -1.05 0.54
N GLN A 68 2.24 -1.42 0.06
CA GLN A 68 2.37 -2.37 -1.05
C GLN A 68 1.75 -3.74 -0.71
N LYS A 69 1.90 -4.23 0.52
CA LYS A 69 1.31 -5.50 0.97
C LYS A 69 -0.20 -5.42 1.19
N ALA A 70 -0.68 -4.34 1.81
CA ALA A 70 -2.11 -4.08 1.95
C ALA A 70 -2.80 -4.05 0.58
N LEU A 71 -2.19 -3.33 -0.38
CA LEU A 71 -2.64 -3.35 -1.77
C LEU A 71 -2.56 -4.77 -2.33
N GLU A 72 -1.45 -5.50 -2.19
CA GLU A 72 -1.31 -6.88 -2.67
C GLU A 72 -2.47 -7.80 -2.23
N TRP A 73 -2.91 -7.68 -0.99
CA TRP A 73 -3.92 -8.53 -0.34
C TRP A 73 -5.36 -8.05 -0.50
N MET A 74 -5.56 -6.81 -0.94
CA MET A 74 -6.87 -6.33 -1.36
C MET A 74 -7.39 -7.18 -2.54
N GLU A 75 -8.70 -7.49 -2.54
CA GLU A 75 -9.29 -8.38 -3.54
C GLU A 75 -9.09 -7.85 -4.98
N TYR A 76 -8.94 -8.77 -5.94
CA TYR A 76 -8.71 -8.42 -7.35
C TYR A 76 -9.82 -7.53 -7.92
N ALA A 77 -11.08 -7.74 -7.52
CA ALA A 77 -12.22 -6.91 -7.93
C ALA A 77 -12.06 -5.46 -7.44
N THR A 78 -11.64 -5.27 -6.19
CA THR A 78 -11.40 -3.95 -5.59
C THR A 78 -10.21 -3.25 -6.25
N LYS A 79 -9.12 -3.96 -6.55
CA LYS A 79 -8.00 -3.42 -7.35
C LYS A 79 -8.43 -2.97 -8.74
N ASN A 80 -9.23 -3.78 -9.43
CA ASN A 80 -9.70 -3.48 -10.76
C ASN A 80 -10.61 -2.24 -10.76
N LYS A 81 -11.48 -2.09 -9.74
CA LYS A 81 -12.28 -0.88 -9.55
C LYS A 81 -11.40 0.36 -9.31
N MET A 82 -10.38 0.29 -8.45
CA MET A 82 -9.45 1.41 -8.21
C MET A 82 -8.65 1.79 -9.47
N SER A 83 -8.13 0.82 -10.21
CA SER A 83 -7.42 1.06 -11.48
C SER A 83 -8.32 1.71 -12.54
N ARG A 84 -9.60 1.30 -12.60
CA ARG A 84 -10.60 1.92 -13.49
C ARG A 84 -10.95 3.35 -13.07
N LEU A 85 -11.03 3.63 -11.78
CA LEU A 85 -11.28 4.99 -11.27
C LEU A 85 -10.12 5.93 -11.60
N GLU A 86 -8.87 5.50 -11.40
CA GLU A 86 -7.68 6.26 -11.80
C GLU A 86 -7.64 6.52 -13.31
N SER A 87 -8.01 5.51 -14.11
CA SER A 87 -8.09 5.64 -15.57
C SER A 87 -9.21 6.59 -16.01
N ALA A 88 -10.37 6.55 -15.33
CA ALA A 88 -11.48 7.46 -15.60
C ALA A 88 -11.17 8.91 -15.22
N LYS A 89 -10.40 9.13 -14.14
CA LYS A 89 -9.95 10.46 -13.72
C LYS A 89 -9.02 11.11 -14.75
N LYS A 90 -8.07 10.35 -15.30
CA LYS A 90 -7.23 10.81 -16.43
C LYS A 90 -8.04 11.22 -17.65
N TYR A 91 -9.13 10.51 -17.95
CA TYR A 91 -10.00 10.83 -19.08
C TYR A 91 -10.80 12.13 -18.86
N THR A 92 -11.17 12.45 -17.62
CA THR A 92 -11.85 13.72 -17.30
C THR A 92 -10.91 14.92 -17.30
N ASP A 93 -9.66 14.76 -16.85
CA ASP A 93 -8.64 15.82 -16.91
C ASP A 93 -8.22 16.13 -18.37
N ASP A 94 -8.14 15.11 -19.22
CA ASP A 94 -7.84 15.26 -20.65
C ASP A 94 -8.97 15.98 -21.41
N LYS A 95 -10.24 15.63 -21.15
CA LYS A 95 -11.40 16.34 -21.75
C LYS A 95 -11.55 17.78 -21.28
N SER A 96 -11.20 18.10 -20.02
CA SER A 96 -11.25 19.47 -19.51
C SER A 96 -10.25 20.39 -20.21
N SER A 97 -9.19 19.85 -20.83
CA SER A 97 -8.20 20.63 -21.59
C SER A 97 -8.66 20.91 -23.04
N ILE A 98 -9.63 20.16 -23.55
CA ILE A 98 -10.13 20.26 -24.94
C ILE A 98 -11.35 21.20 -25.03
N GLN A 99 -11.95 21.62 -23.91
CA GLN A 99 -13.07 22.59 -23.86
C GLN A 99 -12.67 24.03 -23.52
N LYS A 100 -11.37 24.37 -23.57
CA LYS A 100 -10.91 25.77 -23.56
C LYS A 100 -10.55 26.21 -24.97
N VAL A 101 -11.57 26.45 -25.81
CA VAL A 101 -11.47 27.28 -27.03
C VAL A 101 -12.69 28.16 -27.12
#